data_AF-C5DKH3-F1
#
_entry.id   AF-C5DKH3-F1
#
_cell.length_a   1.000
_cell.length_b   1.000
_cell.length_c   1.000
_cell.angle_alpha   90.00
_cell.angle_beta   90.00
_cell.angle_gamma   90.00
#
_symmetry.space_group_name_H-M   'P 1'
#
loop_
_entity.id
_entity.type
_entity.pdbx_description
1 polymer ?
#
loop_
_entity_poly.entity_id
_entity_poly.type
_entity_poly.pdbx_seq_one_letter_code
_entity_poly.pdbx_strand_id
1 'polypeptide(L)'
;MGGPTAKTFLGWWGSLGGPTQKGITSYAVSPYAQKPLAGIYHNAVFNTFRRVKAQALYLVIPAGLYWMWWVNCRDYNEYLYTKAGKEELDRVNV
;
A
#
# COMPACT_ATOMS: atom_id res chain seq x y z
N MET A 1 23.61 35.90 -11.46
CA MET A 1 22.54 36.41 -10.58
C MET A 1 21.26 35.67 -10.94
N GLY A 2 20.64 34.97 -9.98
CA GLY A 2 19.40 34.24 -10.24
C GLY A 2 18.24 35.21 -10.43
N GLY A 3 17.48 35.05 -11.51
CA GLY A 3 16.25 35.82 -11.75
C GLY A 3 15.13 35.46 -10.75
N PRO A 4 14.05 36.26 -10.69
CA PRO A 4 12.92 35.96 -9.82
C PRO A 4 12.28 34.62 -10.18
N THR A 5 11.99 33.82 -9.16
CA THR A 5 11.38 32.49 -9.30
C THR A 5 9.86 32.54 -9.09
N ALA A 6 9.13 31.66 -9.77
CA ALA A 6 7.68 31.54 -9.63
C ALA A 6 7.25 31.14 -8.20
N LYS A 7 6.02 31.48 -7.82
CA LYS A 7 5.43 31.07 -6.54
C LYS A 7 5.17 29.56 -6.53
N THR A 8 5.50 28.92 -5.43
CA THR A 8 5.30 27.48 -5.17
C THR A 8 4.47 27.28 -3.89
N PHE A 9 3.91 26.08 -3.71
CA PHE A 9 3.18 25.71 -2.49
C PHE A 9 4.09 25.33 -1.31
N LEU A 10 5.41 25.32 -1.52
CA LEU A 10 6.41 24.96 -0.51
C LEU A 10 7.61 25.91 -0.62
N GLY A 11 7.99 26.51 0.51
CA GLY A 11 9.20 27.32 0.64
C GLY A 11 10.36 26.55 1.30
N TRP A 12 11.17 27.24 2.12
CA TRP A 12 12.31 26.65 2.84
C TRP A 12 12.15 26.78 4.36
N TRP A 13 13.13 26.27 5.13
CA TRP A 13 13.18 26.48 6.58
C TRP A 13 13.05 27.97 6.93
N GLY A 14 12.07 28.29 7.77
CA GLY A 14 11.70 29.68 8.12
C GLY A 14 10.60 30.30 7.27
N SER A 15 10.25 29.71 6.12
CA SER A 15 9.21 30.22 5.20
C SER A 15 8.47 29.11 4.44
N LEU A 16 8.10 28.02 5.11
CA LEU A 16 7.53 26.82 4.48
C LEU A 16 6.24 27.06 3.68
N GLY A 17 5.49 28.14 3.96
CA GLY A 17 4.22 28.45 3.28
C GLY A 17 2.97 27.88 3.95
N GLY A 18 3.10 27.32 5.16
CA GLY A 18 1.97 26.89 5.98
C GLY A 18 1.26 28.05 6.71
N PRO A 19 0.11 27.78 7.35
CA PRO A 19 -0.57 28.77 8.19
C PRO A 19 0.29 29.16 9.38
N THR A 20 0.06 30.36 9.92
CA THR A 20 0.73 30.82 11.14
C THR A 20 0.33 29.96 12.34
N GLN A 21 1.32 29.47 13.08
CA GLN A 21 1.12 28.62 14.25
C GLN A 21 1.49 29.40 15.52
N LYS A 22 0.58 29.47 16.50
CA LYS A 22 0.81 30.12 17.79
C LYS A 22 0.17 29.29 18.91
N GLY A 23 0.87 29.12 20.03
CA GLY A 23 0.35 28.41 21.20
C GLY A 23 0.55 26.89 21.21
N ILE A 24 1.25 26.33 20.21
CA ILE A 24 1.62 24.91 20.17
C ILE A 24 3.03 24.76 20.74
N THR A 25 3.18 23.95 21.79
CA THR A 25 4.49 23.64 22.38
C THR A 25 4.79 22.15 22.18
N SER A 26 5.92 21.85 21.54
CA SER A 26 6.40 20.47 21.35
C SER A 26 7.50 20.13 22.35
N TYR A 27 7.49 18.89 22.83
CA TYR A 27 8.49 18.36 23.75
C TYR A 27 9.10 17.10 23.13
N ALA A 28 10.40 16.92 23.30
CA ALA A 28 11.12 15.74 22.84
C ALA A 28 12.20 15.34 23.87
N VAL A 29 12.50 14.05 23.92
CA VAL A 29 13.57 13.49 24.75
C VAL A 29 14.71 13.05 23.83
N SER A 30 15.96 13.36 24.19
CA SER A 30 17.14 12.91 23.44
C SER A 30 17.12 11.39 23.23
N PRO A 31 17.36 10.88 21.99
CA PRO A 31 17.39 9.44 21.74
C PRO A 31 18.41 8.69 22.61
N TYR A 32 19.52 9.32 22.99
CA TYR A 32 20.54 8.73 23.88
C TYR A 32 20.05 8.54 25.32
N ALA A 33 19.00 9.24 25.73
CA ALA A 33 18.36 9.10 27.03
C ALA A 33 17.18 8.10 27.02
N GLN A 34 16.84 7.54 25.86
CA GLN A 34 15.77 6.56 25.71
C GLN A 34 16.32 5.14 25.60
N LYS A 35 15.51 4.14 26.00
CA LYS A 35 15.81 2.74 25.71
C LYS A 35 15.43 2.47 24.25
N PRO A 36 16.39 2.14 23.36
CA PRO A 36 16.06 1.88 21.96
C PRO A 36 15.13 0.66 21.85
N LEU A 37 14.11 0.76 21.00
CA LEU A 37 13.12 -0.30 20.73
C LEU A 37 12.32 -0.76 21.97
N ALA A 38 12.22 0.09 23.00
CA ALA A 38 11.40 -0.21 24.17
C ALA A 38 9.95 -0.52 23.78
N GLY A 39 9.47 -1.70 24.19
CA GLY A 39 8.10 -2.14 23.90
C GLY A 39 7.85 -2.57 22.44
N ILE A 40 8.90 -2.75 21.62
CA ILE A 40 8.72 -3.09 20.21
C ILE A 40 7.93 -4.37 20.00
N TYR A 41 8.15 -5.44 20.78
CA TYR A 41 7.46 -6.70 20.54
C TYR A 41 5.95 -6.61 20.82
N HIS A 42 5.58 -6.04 21.97
CA HIS A 42 4.17 -5.85 22.31
C HIS A 42 3.48 -4.90 21.33
N ASN A 43 4.09 -3.74 21.07
CA ASN A 43 3.50 -2.74 20.19
C ASN A 43 3.49 -3.19 18.73
N ALA A 44 4.56 -3.82 18.23
CA ALA A 44 4.62 -4.27 16.85
C ALA A 44 3.60 -5.36 16.57
N VAL A 45 3.41 -6.34 17.45
CA VAL A 45 2.46 -7.43 17.18
C VAL A 45 1.01 -6.91 17.19
N PHE A 46 0.56 -6.32 18.29
CA PHE A 46 -0.85 -5.95 18.44
C PHE A 46 -1.23 -4.74 17.57
N ASN A 47 -0.37 -3.72 17.48
CA ASN A 47 -0.67 -2.55 16.67
C ASN A 47 -0.61 -2.88 15.17
N THR A 48 0.31 -3.74 14.73
CA THR A 48 0.38 -4.14 13.31
C THR A 48 -0.86 -4.94 12.94
N PHE A 49 -1.26 -5.91 13.76
CA PHE A 49 -2.50 -6.66 13.50
C PHE A 49 -3.71 -5.73 13.42
N ARG A 50 -3.87 -4.79 14.36
CA ARG A 50 -4.96 -3.81 14.34
C ARG A 50 -4.97 -2.97 13.05
N ARG A 51 -3.79 -2.54 12.57
CA ARG A 51 -3.66 -1.75 11.34
C ARG A 51 -3.96 -2.58 10.09
N VAL A 52 -3.43 -3.79 10.00
CA VAL A 52 -3.65 -4.70 8.87
C VAL A 52 -5.11 -5.11 8.80
N LYS A 53 -5.74 -5.46 9.92
CA LYS A 53 -7.17 -5.83 9.97
C LYS A 53 -8.07 -4.75 9.38
N ALA A 54 -7.78 -3.47 9.64
CA ALA A 54 -8.58 -2.36 9.13
C ALA A 54 -8.49 -2.19 7.60
N GLN A 55 -7.41 -2.68 6.98
CA GLN A 55 -7.17 -2.54 5.54
C GLN A 55 -7.31 -3.85 4.76
N ALA A 56 -7.35 -4.99 5.47
CA ALA A 56 -7.30 -6.32 4.88
C ALA A 56 -8.40 -6.53 3.83
N LEU A 57 -9.63 -6.08 4.07
CA LEU A 57 -10.74 -6.29 3.14
C LEU A 57 -10.56 -5.52 1.82
N TYR A 58 -9.97 -4.33 1.85
CA TYR A 58 -9.69 -3.55 0.64
C TYR A 58 -8.64 -4.21 -0.26
N LEU A 59 -7.80 -5.09 0.30
CA LEU A 59 -6.77 -5.80 -0.45
C LEU A 59 -7.20 -7.23 -0.81
N VAL A 60 -7.72 -7.98 0.16
CA VAL A 60 -8.05 -9.41 0.02
C VAL A 60 -9.22 -9.60 -0.93
N ILE A 61 -10.24 -8.72 -0.91
CA ILE A 61 -11.40 -8.89 -1.80
C ILE A 61 -10.98 -8.68 -3.27
N PRO A 62 -10.35 -7.56 -3.68
CA PRO A 62 -9.90 -7.42 -5.07
C PRO A 62 -8.88 -8.48 -5.48
N ALA A 63 -7.90 -8.78 -4.63
CA ALA A 63 -6.90 -9.81 -4.94
C ALA A 63 -7.54 -11.19 -5.13
N GLY A 64 -8.49 -11.56 -4.27
CA GLY A 64 -9.21 -12.82 -4.35
C GLY A 64 -10.07 -12.93 -5.62
N LEU A 65 -10.73 -11.85 -6.03
CA LEU A 65 -11.51 -11.80 -7.27
C LEU A 65 -10.64 -12.05 -8.50
N TYR A 66 -9.52 -11.33 -8.61
CA TYR A 66 -8.59 -11.51 -9.73
C TYR A 66 -7.93 -12.88 -9.72
N TRP A 67 -7.59 -13.40 -8.54
CA TRP A 67 -7.00 -14.72 -8.41
C TRP A 67 -7.97 -15.82 -8.85
N MET A 68 -9.24 -15.74 -8.43
CA MET A 68 -10.27 -16.71 -8.85
C MET A 68 -10.52 -16.66 -10.36
N TRP A 69 -10.59 -15.46 -10.93
CA TRP A 69 -10.73 -15.30 -12.38
C TRP A 69 -9.54 -15.92 -13.13
N TRP A 70 -8.32 -15.63 -12.69
CA TRP A 70 -7.11 -16.19 -13.27
C TRP A 70 -7.08 -17.72 -13.21
N VAL A 71 -7.38 -18.31 -12.05
CA VAL A 71 -7.40 -19.77 -11.88
C VAL A 71 -8.41 -20.41 -12.82
N ASN A 72 -9.62 -19.84 -12.93
CA ASN A 72 -10.64 -20.36 -13.83
C ASN A 72 -10.20 -20.31 -15.31
N CYS A 73 -9.64 -19.19 -15.76
CA CYS A 73 -9.15 -19.07 -17.13
C CYS A 73 -7.96 -19.99 -17.42
N ARG A 74 -7.03 -20.13 -16.47
CA ARG A 74 -5.87 -21.03 -16.59
C ARG A 74 -6.31 -22.48 -16.72
N ASP A 75 -7.20 -22.94 -15.84
CA ASP A 75 -7.65 -24.33 -15.80
C ASP A 75 -8.49 -24.67 -17.03
N TYR A 76 -9.34 -23.73 -17.48
CA TYR A 76 -10.10 -23.88 -18.72
C TYR A 76 -9.19 -23.93 -19.95
N ASN A 77 -8.17 -23.07 -20.01
CA ASN A 77 -7.18 -23.11 -21.08
C ASN A 77 -6.43 -24.45 -21.11
N GLU A 78 -5.98 -24.93 -19.95
CA GLU A 78 -5.31 -26.23 -19.83
C GLU A 78 -6.22 -27.37 -20.32
N TYR A 79 -7.50 -27.36 -19.92
CA TYR A 79 -8.51 -28.32 -20.38
C TYR A 79 -8.70 -28.31 -21.90
N LEU A 80 -8.82 -27.14 -22.53
CA LEU A 80 -9.02 -27.02 -23.99
C LEU A 80 -7.88 -27.69 -24.79
N TYR A 81 -6.65 -27.62 -24.29
CA TYR A 81 -5.48 -28.25 -24.93
C TYR A 81 -5.26 -29.72 -24.53
N THR A 82 -6.18 -30.33 -23.79
CA THR A 82 -6.19 -31.78 -23.56
C THR A 82 -6.87 -32.53 -24.69
N LYS A 83 -6.70 -33.87 -24.72
CA LYS A 83 -7.43 -34.72 -25.65
C LYS A 83 -8.95 -34.66 -25.45
N ALA A 84 -9.42 -34.47 -24.22
CA ALA A 84 -10.84 -34.40 -23.90
C ALA A 84 -11.48 -33.09 -24.35
N GLY A 85 -10.75 -31.97 -24.31
CA GLY A 85 -11.24 -30.64 -24.68
C GLY A 85 -11.14 -30.30 -26.17
N LYS A 86 -10.60 -31.20 -27.01
CA LYS A 86 -10.31 -30.92 -28.43
C LYS A 86 -11.55 -30.48 -29.22
N GLU A 87 -12.67 -31.15 -29.06
CA GLU A 87 -13.93 -30.79 -29.75
C GLU A 87 -14.43 -29.39 -29.36
N GLU A 88 -14.21 -29.00 -28.11
CA GLU A 88 -14.59 -27.69 -27.60
C GLU A 88 -13.64 -26.60 -28.08
N LEU A 89 -12.32 -26.90 -28.12
CA LEU A 89 -11.31 -26.03 -28.69
C LEU A 89 -11.58 -25.72 -30.16
N ASP A 90 -11.86 -26.75 -30.96
CA ASP A 90 -12.15 -26.61 -32.39
C ASP A 90 -13.44 -25.80 -32.63
N ARG A 91 -14.38 -25.77 -31.66
CA ARG A 91 -15.59 -24.94 -31.72
C ARG A 91 -15.32 -23.46 -31.39
N VAL A 92 -14.50 -23.18 -30.38
CA VAL A 92 -14.28 -21.80 -29.86
C VAL A 92 -13.13 -21.06 -30.54
N ASN A 93 -12.32 -21.77 -31.35
CA ASN A 93 -11.16 -21.21 -32.07
C ASN A 93 -11.48 -20.82 -33.54
N VAL A 94 -12.74 -20.90 -33.94
CA VAL A 94 -13.26 -20.45 -35.25
C VAL A 94 -13.91 -19.09 -35.09
#